data_AF-A0A5E7IH60-F1
#
_entry.id   AF-A0A5E7IH60-F1
#
_cell.length_a   1.000
_cell.length_b   1.000
_cell.length_c   1.000
_cell.angle_alpha   90.00
_cell.angle_beta   90.00
_cell.angle_gamma   90.00
#
_symmetry.space_group_name_H-M   'P 1'
#
loop_
_entity.id
_entity.type
_entity.pdbx_description
1 polymer ?
#
loop_
_entity_poly.entity_id
_entity_poly.type
_entity_poly.pdbx_seq_one_letter_code
_entity_poly.pdbx_strand_id
1 'polypeptide(L)' 'MMNSSWADQVALVSGAGSEVGIGMAIAHRLGAQGAKLIVTASSARINERVRGYAPPASKQRVDR' A
#
# COMPACT_ATOMS: atom_id res chain seq x y z
N MET A 1 25.93 -0.88 -1.69
CA MET A 1 24.60 -0.24 -1.85
C MET A 1 23.58 -1.38 -1.93
N MET A 2 22.72 -1.56 -0.92
CA MET A 2 21.75 -2.67 -0.92
C MET A 2 20.61 -2.30 -1.86
N ASN A 3 20.70 -2.79 -3.10
CA ASN A 3 19.65 -2.67 -4.10
C ASN A 3 18.58 -3.74 -3.83
N SER A 4 17.92 -3.65 -2.67
CA SER A 4 16.82 -4.55 -2.32
C SER A 4 15.60 -4.12 -3.13
N SER A 5 15.50 -4.59 -4.37
CA SER A 5 14.29 -4.45 -5.16
C SER A 5 13.15 -5.16 -4.43
N TRP A 6 12.07 -4.44 -4.12
CA TRP A 6 10.87 -5.02 -3.52
C TRP A 6 9.85 -5.44 -4.59
N ALA A 7 10.22 -5.39 -5.87
CA ALA A 7 9.33 -5.59 -7.03
C ALA A 7 8.55 -6.93 -7.02
N ASP A 8 9.15 -8.00 -6.48
CA ASP A 8 8.54 -9.33 -6.43
C ASP A 8 7.90 -9.65 -5.07
N GLN A 9 7.90 -8.69 -4.14
CA GLN A 9 7.41 -8.88 -2.79
C GLN A 9 5.98 -8.34 -2.62
N VAL A 10 5.24 -8.99 -1.72
CA VAL A 10 3.94 -8.52 -1.25
C VAL A 10 4.06 -8.11 0.21
N ALA A 11 3.63 -6.90 0.56
CA ALA A 11 3.64 -6.42 1.94
C ALA A 11 2.21 -6.16 2.44
N LEU A 12 1.87 -6.74 3.59
CA LEU A 12 0.68 -6.40 4.36
C LEU A 12 1.03 -5.30 5.36
N VAL A 13 0.40 -4.13 5.22
CA VAL A 13 0.55 -3.00 6.13
C VAL A 13 -0.74 -2.80 6.89
N SER A 14 -0.71 -3.09 8.20
CA SER A 14 -1.79 -2.77 9.12
C SER A 14 -1.58 -1.40 9.78
N GLY A 15 -2.66 -0.76 10.23
CA GLY A 15 -2.59 0.52 10.93
C GLY A 15 -2.38 1.76 10.05
N ALA A 16 -2.71 1.70 8.75
CA ALA A 16 -2.56 2.83 7.81
C ALA A 16 -3.75 3.82 7.85
N GLY A 17 -4.30 4.08 9.04
CA GLY A 17 -5.51 4.92 9.19
C GLY A 17 -5.26 6.42 9.03
N SER A 18 -4.06 6.88 9.40
CA SER A 18 -3.63 8.27 9.34
C SER A 18 -2.64 8.50 8.19
N GLU A 19 -2.80 9.58 7.44
CA GLU A 19 -1.89 9.96 6.34
C GLU A 19 -0.48 10.31 6.83
N VAL A 20 -0.38 10.94 7.99
CA VAL A 20 0.89 11.27 8.66
C VAL A 20 1.36 10.15 9.59
N GLY A 21 0.67 9.00 9.59
CA GLY A 21 0.97 7.88 10.45
C GLY A 21 2.11 7.00 9.93
N ILE A 22 2.75 6.27 10.86
CA ILE A 22 3.86 5.36 10.54
C ILE A 22 3.45 4.30 9.52
N GLY A 23 2.25 3.72 9.64
CA GLY A 23 1.75 2.73 8.69
C GLY A 23 1.69 3.25 7.25
N MET A 24 1.24 4.51 7.06
CA MET A 24 1.20 5.12 5.73
C MET A 24 2.59 5.43 5.19
N ALA A 25 3.50 5.91 6.03
CA ALA A 25 4.90 6.15 5.66
C ALA A 25 5.61 4.85 5.20
N ILE A 26 5.35 3.74 5.88
CA ILE A 26 5.85 2.41 5.50
C ILE A 26 5.27 1.99 4.16
N ALA A 27 3.96 2.09 3.97
CA ALA A 27 3.29 1.75 2.71
C ALA A 27 3.90 2.54 1.54
N HIS A 28 4.05 3.85 1.67
CA HIS A 28 4.68 4.68 0.63
C HIS A 28 6.10 4.23 0.30
N ARG A 29 6.94 4.00 1.32
CA ARG A 29 8.34 3.61 1.11
C ARG A 29 8.46 2.25 0.43
N LEU A 30 7.63 1.28 0.79
CA LEU A 30 7.65 -0.06 0.17
C LEU A 30 7.09 -0.04 -1.25
N GLY A 31 5.98 0.67 -1.47
CA GLY A 31 5.40 0.84 -2.80
C GLY A 31 6.35 1.56 -3.77
N ALA A 32 7.05 2.60 -3.31
CA ALA A 32 8.05 3.32 -4.11
C ALA A 32 9.26 2.44 -4.51
N GLN A 33 9.50 1.34 -3.79
CA GLN A 33 10.53 0.36 -4.14
C GLN A 33 9.99 -0.87 -4.90
N GLY A 34 8.72 -0.83 -5.33
CA GLY A 34 8.10 -1.83 -6.20
C GLY A 34 7.25 -2.88 -5.50
N ALA A 35 7.10 -2.83 -4.17
CA ALA A 35 6.27 -3.81 -3.45
C ALA A 35 4.80 -3.73 -3.87
N LYS A 36 4.16 -4.89 -3.99
CA LYS A 36 2.69 -4.98 -4.06
C LYS A 36 2.14 -4.85 -2.64
N LEU A 37 1.20 -3.94 -2.41
CA LEU A 37 0.72 -3.63 -1.05
C LEU A 37 -0.71 -4.12 -0.82
N ILE A 38 -0.93 -4.72 0.35
CA ILE A 38 -2.25 -4.90 0.97
C ILE A 38 -2.27 -3.98 2.18
N VAL A 39 -3.21 -3.04 2.23
CA VAL A 39 -3.24 -2.01 3.28
C VAL A 39 -4.54 -2.13 4.06
N THR A 40 -4.45 -2.21 5.39
CA THR A 40 -5.62 -2.27 6.28
C THR A 40 -5.57 -1.14 7.30
N ALA A 41 -6.76 -0.63 7.64
CA ALA A 41 -6.96 0.38 8.67
C ALA A 41 -8.36 0.24 9.26
N SER A 42 -8.51 0.63 10.53
CA SER A 42 -9.78 0.53 11.26
C SER A 42 -10.86 1.53 10.81
N SER A 43 -10.58 2.37 9.81
CA SER A 43 -11.51 3.40 9.33
C SER A 43 -11.59 3.42 7.79
N ALA A 44 -12.79 3.64 7.26
CA ALA A 44 -13.18 3.45 5.85
C ALA A 44 -12.48 4.36 4.81
N ARG A 45 -11.54 5.21 5.23
CA ARG A 45 -10.89 6.23 4.38
C ARG A 45 -9.69 5.70 3.57
N ILE A 46 -9.50 4.39 3.50
CA ILE A 46 -8.39 3.75 2.76
C ILE A 46 -8.57 3.95 1.24
N ASN A 47 -9.81 3.91 0.73
CA ASN A 47 -10.08 3.95 -0.70
C ASN A 47 -9.78 5.30 -1.38
N GLU A 48 -9.79 6.41 -0.63
CA GLU A 48 -9.55 7.75 -1.19
C GLU A 48 -8.06 8.05 -1.43
N ARG A 49 -7.15 7.27 -0.82
CA ARG A 49 -5.73 7.64 -0.66
C ARG A 49 -4.77 6.77 -1.47
N VAL A 50 -5.28 5.74 -2.15
CA VAL A 50 -4.54 4.90 -3.11
C VAL A 50 -4.47 5.57 -4.50
N ARG A 51 -4.80 6.87 -4.64
CA ARG A 51 -4.77 7.58 -5.94
C ARG A 51 -3.37 7.79 -6.53
N GLY A 52 -2.30 7.61 -5.75
CA GLY A 52 -0.91 7.63 -6.24
C GLY A 52 -0.41 6.28 -6.77
N TYR A 53 -1.19 5.20 -6.62
CA TYR A 53 -0.87 3.87 -7.10
C TYR A 53 -1.88 3.52 -8.18
N ALA A 54 -1.46 3.47 -9.45
CA ALA A 54 -2.29 2.86 -10.49
C ALA A 54 -2.20 1.33 -10.31
N PRO A 55 -3.24 0.64 -9.80
CA PRO A 55 -3.21 -0.81 -9.80
C PRO A 55 -3.17 -1.29 -11.26
N PRO A 56 -2.40 -2.35 -11.58
CA PRO A 56 -2.59 -3.02 -12.87
C PRO A 56 -4.05 -3.43 -12.99
N ALA A 57 -4.61 -3.30 -14.21
CA ALA A 57 -6.05 -3.32 -14.53
C ALA A 57 -6.85 -4.56 -14.05
N SER A 58 -6.21 -5.54 -13.40
CA SER A 58 -6.81 -6.80 -12.96
C SER A 58 -7.19 -6.87 -11.48
N LYS A 59 -6.93 -5.85 -10.64
CA LYS A 59 -7.16 -5.96 -9.18
C LYS A 59 -7.88 -4.77 -8.56
N GLN A 60 -9.17 -4.67 -8.85
CA GLN A 60 -10.15 -4.12 -7.91
C GLN A 60 -11.40 -5.01 -7.96
N ARG A 61 -11.43 -6.02 -7.11
CA ARG A 61 -12.68 -6.66 -6.70
C ARG A 61 -12.65 -6.72 -5.18
N VAL A 62 -13.39 -5.80 -4.58
CA VAL A 62 -13.92 -5.96 -3.23
C VAL A 62 -15.35 -6.35 -3.46
N ASP A 63 -15.57 -7.66 -3.54
CA ASP A 63 -16.87 -8.25 -3.32
C ASP A 63 -17.34 -7.88 -1.91
N ARG A 64 -18.43 -7.12 -1.87
CA ARG A 64 -19.25 -7.01 -0.67
C ARG A 64 -20.02 -8.30 -0.47
#